data_AF-A0A7I8KP61-F1
#
_entry.id   AF-A0A7I8KP61-F1
#
_cell.length_a   1.000
_cell.length_b   1.000
_cell.length_c   1.000
_cell.angle_alpha   90.00
_cell.angle_beta   90.00
_cell.angle_gamma   90.00
#
_symmetry.space_group_name_H-M   'P 1'
#
loop_
_entity.id
_entity.type
_entity.pdbx_description
1 polymer ?
#
loop_
_entity_poly.entity_id
_entity_poly.type
_entity_poly.pdbx_seq_one_letter_code
_entity_poly.pdbx_strand_id
1 'polypeptide(L)'
;MGFDYSFLASLLLFSAVVAEGVTARRPDQPQVECSRSCVALNCNSIGIRYGKFCGVGWTGCPGENPCDELDACCKVHDECVDKSGMASVKCHESFKRCIKRTRKTGKAGFSRECPYEVAMPTMIQGMDMAILFSQLGSSKYDL
;
A
#
# COMPACT_ATOMS: atom_id res chain seq x y z
N MET A 1 68.58 -7.89 27.37
CA MET A 1 68.92 -6.73 26.51
C MET A 1 68.86 -7.19 25.07
N GLY A 2 68.00 -6.59 24.25
CA GLY A 2 67.92 -6.87 22.82
C GLY A 2 66.49 -6.74 22.31
N PHE A 3 66.23 -5.73 21.48
CA PHE A 3 64.99 -5.53 20.75
C PHE A 3 64.90 -6.57 19.63
N ASP A 4 63.84 -7.40 19.61
CA ASP A 4 63.60 -8.35 18.52
C ASP A 4 62.59 -7.80 17.51
N TYR A 5 62.95 -7.97 16.24
CA TYR A 5 62.44 -7.34 15.01
C TYR A 5 60.98 -7.69 14.63
N SER A 6 60.05 -7.81 15.59
CA SER A 6 58.64 -8.13 15.32
C SER A 6 57.78 -6.93 14.89
N PHE A 7 58.36 -5.74 14.72
CA PHE A 7 57.62 -4.52 14.36
C PHE A 7 57.69 -4.12 12.87
N LEU A 8 58.32 -4.93 12.01
CA LEU A 8 58.45 -4.64 10.57
C LEU A 8 58.01 -5.80 9.66
N ALA A 9 56.95 -6.51 10.04
CA ALA A 9 56.15 -7.31 9.10
C ALA A 9 54.77 -6.64 8.91
N SER A 10 54.85 -5.34 8.60
CA SER A 10 53.79 -4.62 7.93
C SER A 10 53.42 -5.32 6.62
N LEU A 11 52.12 -5.32 6.33
CA LEU A 11 51.55 -5.38 4.99
C LEU A 11 51.76 -6.70 4.21
N LEU A 12 50.63 -7.36 3.92
CA LEU A 12 50.35 -8.25 2.77
C LEU A 12 49.67 -9.58 3.12
N LEU A 13 48.61 -9.58 3.94
CA LEU A 13 47.61 -10.67 3.92
C LEU A 13 46.18 -10.12 4.01
N PHE A 14 45.88 -9.10 3.20
CA PHE A 14 44.52 -8.81 2.76
C PHE A 14 44.12 -9.87 1.73
N SER A 15 43.74 -11.06 2.19
CA SER A 15 43.11 -12.06 1.35
C SER A 15 41.61 -11.82 1.35
N ALA A 16 41.13 -11.38 0.19
CA ALA A 16 39.76 -11.00 -0.11
C ALA A 16 38.75 -12.08 0.30
N VAL A 17 37.88 -11.74 1.25
CA VAL A 17 36.55 -12.36 1.37
C VAL A 17 35.60 -11.54 0.50
N VAL A 18 35.43 -11.97 -0.75
CA VAL A 18 34.30 -11.52 -1.58
C VAL A 18 33.08 -12.36 -1.20
N ALA A 19 32.25 -11.82 -0.31
CA ALA A 19 30.89 -12.32 -0.11
C ALA A 19 30.05 -11.89 -1.32
N GLU A 20 29.66 -12.83 -2.17
CA GLU A 20 28.70 -12.58 -3.23
C GLU A 20 27.29 -12.42 -2.65
N GLY A 21 26.80 -11.18 -2.66
CA GLY A 21 25.41 -10.92 -3.07
C GLY A 21 24.31 -10.93 -2.02
N VAL A 22 24.46 -10.30 -0.85
CA VAL A 22 23.29 -9.63 -0.24
C VAL A 22 23.11 -8.32 -1.00
N THR A 23 22.01 -8.18 -1.73
CA THR A 23 21.64 -6.92 -2.35
C THR A 23 21.53 -5.85 -1.27
N ALA A 24 22.56 -4.99 -1.18
CA ALA A 24 22.54 -3.82 -0.34
C ALA A 24 21.34 -2.96 -0.76
N ARG A 25 20.34 -2.89 0.12
CA ARG A 25 19.18 -2.00 -0.03
C ARG A 25 19.73 -0.58 -0.14
N ARG A 26 19.52 0.10 -1.27
CA ARG A 26 19.89 1.52 -1.43
C ARG A 26 19.24 2.33 -0.29
N PRO A 27 20.01 3.09 0.50
CA PRO A 27 19.48 3.80 1.67
C PRO A 27 18.72 5.10 1.33
N ASP A 28 18.29 5.31 0.08
CA ASP A 28 17.71 6.59 -0.35
C ASP A 28 16.53 6.47 -1.35
N GLN A 29 15.82 5.35 -1.35
CA GLN A 29 14.46 5.34 -1.87
C GLN A 29 13.51 5.16 -0.69
N PRO A 30 12.48 6.03 -0.53
CA PRO A 30 11.37 5.72 0.35
C PRO A 30 10.87 4.35 -0.09
N GLN A 31 11.09 3.33 0.75
CA GLN A 31 10.51 2.02 0.51
C GLN A 31 9.01 2.26 0.55
N VAL A 32 8.34 2.24 -0.60
CA VAL A 32 6.88 2.35 -0.67
C VAL A 32 6.35 1.26 0.24
N GLU A 33 5.79 1.65 1.38
CA GLU A 33 5.27 0.72 2.36
C GLU A 33 4.02 0.08 1.75
N CYS A 34 4.20 -1.10 1.17
CA CYS A 34 3.14 -1.89 0.57
C CYS A 34 2.84 -3.11 1.44
N SER A 35 1.59 -3.56 1.42
CA SER A 35 1.12 -4.69 2.22
C SER A 35 1.35 -6.02 1.52
N ARG A 36 1.81 -7.02 2.28
CA ARG A 36 1.81 -8.45 1.87
C ARG A 36 0.82 -9.29 2.69
N SER A 37 0.10 -8.69 3.63
CA SER A 37 -0.77 -9.40 4.58
C SER A 37 -2.15 -8.77 4.63
N CYS A 38 -3.17 -9.60 4.84
CA CYS A 38 -4.53 -9.13 5.03
C CYS A 38 -4.67 -8.49 6.42
N VAL A 39 -4.93 -7.18 6.48
CA VAL A 39 -5.11 -6.45 7.74
C VAL A 39 -6.55 -5.97 7.91
N ALA A 40 -6.98 -5.80 9.15
CA ALA A 40 -8.30 -5.32 9.52
C ALA A 40 -8.14 -4.26 10.63
N LEU A 41 -7.90 -3.00 10.24
CA LEU A 41 -7.62 -1.92 11.17
C LEU A 41 -8.56 -0.74 10.91
N ASN A 42 -8.99 -0.06 11.98
CA ASN A 42 -9.79 1.16 11.92
C ASN A 42 -11.06 1.04 11.04
N CYS A 43 -11.76 -0.10 11.12
CA CYS A 43 -12.84 -0.49 10.19
C CYS A 43 -13.95 0.55 10.02
N ASN A 44 -14.16 1.41 11.02
CA ASN A 44 -15.25 2.39 11.09
C ASN A 44 -14.77 3.85 10.96
N SER A 45 -13.57 4.09 10.42
CA SER A 45 -13.03 5.45 10.24
C SER A 45 -12.38 5.64 8.86
N ILE A 46 -12.06 6.89 8.52
CA ILE A 46 -11.37 7.26 7.28
C ILE A 46 -9.97 6.59 7.19
N GLY A 47 -9.37 6.26 8.35
CA GLY A 47 -8.08 5.58 8.44
C GLY A 47 -8.16 4.05 8.27
N ILE A 48 -9.25 3.53 7.70
CA ILE A 48 -9.44 2.10 7.45
C ILE A 48 -8.26 1.51 6.67
N ARG A 49 -7.75 0.38 7.16
CA ARG A 49 -6.87 -0.52 6.39
C ARG A 49 -7.53 -1.88 6.36
N TYR A 50 -8.01 -2.26 5.19
CA TYR A 50 -8.74 -3.50 4.98
C TYR A 50 -8.08 -4.32 3.87
N GLY A 51 -7.82 -5.59 4.16
CA GLY A 51 -7.11 -6.46 3.24
C GLY A 51 -5.69 -5.96 2.96
N LYS A 52 -5.27 -6.00 1.69
CA LYS A 52 -3.97 -5.48 1.27
C LYS A 52 -4.07 -4.14 0.56
N PHE A 53 -5.24 -3.79 0.00
CA PHE A 53 -5.38 -2.70 -0.97
C PHE A 53 -6.35 -1.61 -0.52
N CYS A 54 -7.21 -1.84 0.48
CA CYS A 54 -8.17 -0.81 0.86
C CYS A 54 -7.62 0.12 1.95
N GLY A 55 -7.34 1.37 1.58
CA GLY A 55 -7.07 2.45 2.54
C GLY A 55 -6.39 3.64 1.87
N VAL A 56 -6.55 4.84 2.42
CA VAL A 56 -5.88 6.02 1.86
C VAL A 56 -4.37 5.89 2.05
N GLY A 57 -3.62 5.88 0.94
CA GLY A 57 -2.17 5.68 0.95
C GLY A 57 -1.74 4.28 1.40
N TRP A 58 -2.66 3.30 1.35
CA TRP A 58 -2.39 1.91 1.71
C TRP A 58 -2.67 1.03 0.49
N THR A 59 -1.67 0.27 0.05
CA THR A 59 -1.81 -0.61 -1.13
C THR A 59 -1.00 -1.89 -0.96
N GLY A 60 -1.32 -2.92 -1.75
CA GLY A 60 -0.62 -4.19 -1.75
C GLY A 60 0.66 -4.16 -2.58
N CYS A 61 1.62 -5.01 -2.23
CA CYS A 61 2.86 -5.11 -3.00
C CYS A 61 2.63 -5.69 -4.41
N PRO A 62 3.52 -5.40 -5.37
CA PRO A 62 3.45 -6.01 -6.70
C PRO A 62 3.36 -7.54 -6.63
N GLY A 63 2.43 -8.11 -7.37
CA GLY A 63 2.17 -9.56 -7.41
C GLY A 63 1.23 -10.08 -6.31
N GLU A 64 0.84 -9.26 -5.34
CA GLU A 64 -0.09 -9.69 -4.29
C GLU A 64 -1.52 -9.87 -4.83
N ASN A 65 -2.17 -10.94 -4.38
CA ASN A 65 -3.58 -11.18 -4.61
C ASN A 65 -4.44 -10.55 -3.50
N PRO A 66 -5.63 -10.03 -3.84
CA PRO A 66 -6.59 -9.54 -2.86
C PRO A 66 -7.02 -10.60 -1.85
N CYS A 67 -7.36 -10.16 -0.64
CA CYS A 67 -7.84 -11.02 0.44
C CYS A 67 -9.27 -11.52 0.21
N ASP A 68 -10.11 -10.73 -0.46
CA ASP A 68 -11.45 -11.08 -0.90
C ASP A 68 -11.95 -10.17 -2.04
N GLU A 69 -13.24 -10.23 -2.35
CA GLU A 69 -13.86 -9.44 -3.42
C GLU A 69 -13.94 -7.94 -3.13
N LEU A 70 -14.01 -7.52 -1.86
CA LEU A 70 -13.97 -6.11 -1.49
C LEU A 70 -12.55 -5.57 -1.67
N ASP A 71 -11.55 -6.31 -1.20
CA ASP A 71 -10.14 -5.98 -1.40
C ASP A 71 -9.76 -5.96 -2.88
N ALA A 72 -10.38 -6.82 -3.71
CA ALA A 72 -10.21 -6.80 -5.16
C ALA A 72 -10.75 -5.51 -5.80
N CYS A 73 -11.86 -4.96 -5.29
CA CYS A 73 -12.35 -3.65 -5.73
C CYS A 73 -11.33 -2.54 -5.42
N CYS A 74 -10.65 -2.61 -4.28
CA CYS A 74 -9.63 -1.64 -3.89
C CYS A 74 -8.37 -1.75 -4.75
N LYS A 75 -7.89 -2.98 -5.04
CA LYS A 75 -6.78 -3.17 -5.98
C LYS A 75 -7.03 -2.51 -7.33
N VAL A 76 -8.23 -2.70 -7.89
CA VAL A 76 -8.62 -2.06 -9.17
C VAL A 76 -8.72 -0.54 -9.04
N HIS A 77 -9.16 -0.04 -7.88
CA HIS A 77 -9.24 1.40 -7.61
C HIS A 77 -7.84 2.03 -7.51
N ASP A 78 -6.92 1.42 -6.77
CA ASP A 78 -5.52 1.82 -6.65
C ASP A 78 -4.85 1.89 -8.03
N GLU A 79 -4.97 0.82 -8.82
CA GLU A 79 -4.44 0.78 -10.20
C GLU A 79 -5.07 1.85 -11.11
N CYS A 80 -6.32 2.23 -10.85
CA CYS A 80 -7.00 3.29 -11.61
C CYS A 80 -6.47 4.67 -11.25
N VAL A 81 -6.30 4.98 -9.96
CA VAL A 81 -5.82 6.29 -9.50
C VAL A 81 -4.32 6.49 -9.74
N ASP A 82 -3.53 5.41 -9.74
CA ASP A 82 -2.13 5.44 -10.15
C ASP A 82 -1.99 5.93 -11.61
N LYS A 83 -2.89 5.46 -12.49
CA LYS A 83 -2.89 5.84 -13.91
C LYS A 83 -3.59 7.16 -14.21
N SER A 84 -4.67 7.47 -13.48
CA SER A 84 -5.59 8.57 -13.82
C SER A 84 -5.48 9.78 -12.88
N GLY A 85 -4.67 9.67 -11.83
CA GLY A 85 -4.55 10.66 -10.76
C GLY A 85 -5.51 10.40 -9.58
N MET A 86 -5.06 10.78 -8.38
CA MET A 86 -5.77 10.58 -7.10
C MET A 86 -7.13 11.27 -7.02
N ALA A 87 -7.35 12.35 -7.78
CA ALA A 87 -8.62 13.09 -7.83
C ALA A 87 -9.58 12.61 -8.94
N SER A 88 -9.32 11.44 -9.54
CA SER A 88 -10.16 10.92 -10.62
C SER A 88 -11.54 10.48 -10.10
N VAL A 89 -12.55 11.35 -10.29
CA VAL A 89 -13.96 11.05 -9.99
C VAL A 89 -14.42 9.76 -10.67
N LYS A 90 -13.93 9.47 -11.88
CA LYS A 90 -14.26 8.23 -12.60
C LYS A 90 -13.78 6.99 -11.84
N CYS A 91 -12.59 7.02 -11.25
CA CYS A 91 -12.06 5.93 -10.44
C CYS A 91 -12.90 5.73 -9.17
N HIS A 92 -13.20 6.82 -8.44
CA HIS A 92 -14.02 6.77 -7.22
C HIS A 92 -15.44 6.24 -7.48
N GLU A 93 -16.10 6.68 -8.54
CA GLU A 93 -17.42 6.18 -8.93
C GLU A 93 -17.40 4.71 -9.38
N SER A 94 -16.32 4.29 -10.06
CA SER A 94 -16.13 2.88 -10.41
C SER A 94 -15.96 2.00 -9.18
N PHE A 95 -15.19 2.45 -8.21
CA PHE A 95 -14.99 1.74 -6.95
C PHE A 95 -16.31 1.59 -6.17
N LYS A 96 -17.11 2.67 -6.04
CA LYS A 96 -18.46 2.61 -5.44
C LYS A 96 -19.36 1.60 -6.14
N ARG A 97 -19.33 1.52 -7.48
CA ARG A 97 -20.10 0.50 -8.22
C ARG A 97 -19.60 -0.92 -7.95
N CYS A 98 -18.29 -1.11 -7.82
CA CYS A 98 -17.71 -2.40 -7.45
C CYS A 98 -18.21 -2.87 -6.08
N ILE A 99 -18.10 -2.01 -5.05
CA ILE A 99 -18.62 -2.30 -3.69
C ILE A 99 -20.11 -2.67 -3.74
N LYS A 100 -20.93 -1.91 -4.48
CA LYS A 100 -22.37 -2.20 -4.61
C LYS A 100 -22.66 -3.58 -5.23
N ARG A 101 -21.80 -4.08 -6.12
CA ARG A 101 -21.91 -5.43 -6.70
C ARG A 101 -21.46 -6.48 -5.68
N THR A 102 -20.32 -6.28 -5.04
CA THR A 102 -19.80 -7.17 -3.99
C THR A 102 -20.79 -7.34 -2.85
N ARG A 103 -21.47 -6.27 -2.42
CA ARG A 103 -22.53 -6.32 -1.40
C ARG A 103 -23.67 -7.28 -1.74
N LYS A 104 -24.01 -7.45 -3.03
CA LYS A 104 -25.10 -8.34 -3.47
C LYS A 104 -24.76 -9.82 -3.31
N THR A 105 -23.49 -10.16 -3.09
CA THR A 105 -23.08 -11.56 -2.88
C THR A 105 -23.47 -12.09 -1.50
N GLY A 106 -23.81 -11.22 -0.55
CA GLY A 106 -24.21 -11.62 0.81
C GLY A 106 -23.07 -12.22 1.65
N LYS A 107 -21.82 -12.11 1.21
CA LYS A 107 -20.64 -12.55 1.97
C LYS A 107 -20.36 -11.57 3.11
N ALA A 108 -19.76 -12.04 4.20
CA ALA A 108 -19.34 -11.22 5.34
C ALA A 108 -17.95 -10.56 5.15
N GLY A 109 -17.19 -10.99 4.15
CA GLY A 109 -15.78 -10.63 3.97
C GLY A 109 -14.81 -11.57 4.72
N PHE A 110 -13.51 -11.32 4.58
CA PHE A 110 -12.48 -12.21 5.15
C PHE A 110 -12.29 -12.06 6.67
N SER A 111 -12.70 -10.94 7.28
CA SER A 111 -12.44 -10.62 8.69
C SER A 111 -13.73 -10.44 9.49
N ARG A 112 -13.74 -10.96 10.73
CA ARG A 112 -14.82 -10.72 11.70
C ARG A 112 -14.71 -9.36 12.39
N GLU A 113 -13.53 -8.76 12.40
CA GLU A 113 -13.25 -7.46 13.03
C GLU A 113 -13.72 -6.32 12.13
N CYS A 114 -13.52 -6.47 10.82
CA CYS A 114 -14.03 -5.57 9.78
C CYS A 114 -15.01 -6.33 8.86
N PRO A 115 -16.23 -6.64 9.30
CA PRO A 115 -17.19 -7.26 8.40
C PRO A 115 -17.61 -6.29 7.28
N TYR A 116 -18.07 -6.81 6.15
CA TYR A 116 -18.53 -6.01 5.01
C TYR A 116 -19.56 -4.94 5.39
N GLU A 117 -20.45 -5.25 6.33
CA GLU A 117 -21.48 -4.35 6.85
C GLU A 117 -20.91 -3.07 7.47
N VAL A 118 -19.65 -3.10 7.92
CA VAL A 118 -18.94 -1.95 8.48
C VAL A 118 -17.98 -1.37 7.44
N ALA A 119 -17.16 -2.21 6.81
CA ALA A 119 -16.09 -1.76 5.90
C ALA A 119 -16.64 -1.07 4.64
N MET A 120 -17.66 -1.66 4.00
CA MET A 120 -18.23 -1.12 2.75
C MET A 120 -18.83 0.29 2.90
N PRO A 121 -19.72 0.57 3.88
CA PRO A 121 -20.26 1.92 4.03
C PRO A 121 -19.18 2.95 4.40
N THR A 122 -18.18 2.59 5.22
CA THR A 122 -17.05 3.47 5.52
C THR A 122 -16.26 3.83 4.27
N MET A 123 -15.96 2.86 3.40
CA MET A 123 -15.28 3.12 2.13
C MET A 123 -16.12 3.97 1.17
N ILE A 124 -17.43 3.71 1.07
CA ILE A 124 -18.34 4.52 0.23
C ILE A 124 -18.37 5.98 0.72
N GLN A 125 -18.47 6.21 2.02
CA GLN A 125 -18.44 7.55 2.61
C GLN A 125 -17.13 8.27 2.28
N GLY A 126 -15.98 7.58 2.41
CA GLY A 126 -14.68 8.12 2.03
C GLY A 126 -14.62 8.53 0.55
N MET A 127 -15.22 7.73 -0.34
CA MET A 127 -15.30 8.05 -1.76
C MET A 127 -16.21 9.24 -2.07
N ASP A 128 -17.35 9.35 -1.40
CA ASP A 128 -18.26 10.49 -1.57
C ASP A 128 -17.54 11.81 -1.20
N MET A 129 -16.76 11.78 -0.12
CA MET A 129 -15.93 12.91 0.29
C MET A 129 -14.81 13.20 -0.71
N ALA A 130 -14.12 12.18 -1.23
CA ALA A 130 -13.08 12.35 -2.24
C ALA A 130 -13.61 12.96 -3.55
N ILE A 131 -14.80 12.54 -3.99
CA ILE A 131 -15.46 13.09 -5.19
C ILE A 131 -15.79 14.57 -4.98
N LEU A 132 -16.39 14.91 -3.83
CA LEU A 132 -16.70 16.30 -3.48
C LEU A 132 -15.43 17.18 -3.55
N PHE A 133 -14.34 16.72 -2.93
CA PHE A 133 -13.07 17.46 -2.96
C PHE A 133 -12.47 17.56 -4.36
N SER A 134 -12.57 16.50 -5.17
CA SER A 134 -12.09 16.51 -6.55
C SER A 134 -12.81 17.58 -7.38
N GLN A 135 -14.13 17.72 -7.21
CA GLN A 135 -14.94 18.72 -7.91
C GLN A 135 -14.64 20.15 -7.45
N LEU A 136 -14.47 20.38 -6.14
CA LEU A 136 -14.08 21.70 -5.61
C LEU A 136 -12.67 22.12 -6.05
N GLY A 137 -11.75 21.16 -6.19
CA GLY A 137 -10.40 21.38 -6.67
C GLY A 137 -10.36 21.81 -8.13
N SER A 138 -11.08 21.11 -9.02
CA SER A 138 -11.19 21.50 -10.44
C SER A 138 -11.77 22.90 -10.61
N SER A 139 -12.77 23.27 -9.80
CA SER A 139 -13.41 24.59 -9.91
C SER A 139 -12.47 25.78 -9.61
N LYS A 140 -11.32 25.56 -8.97
CA LYS A 140 -10.30 26.59 -8.70
C LYS A 140 -9.29 26.77 -9.83
N TYR A 141 -9.21 25.85 -10.79
CA TYR A 141 -8.31 25.96 -11.95
C TYR A 141 -9.03 26.54 -13.19
N ASP A 142 -10.36 26.68 -13.13
CA ASP A 142 -11.21 27.26 -14.19
C ASP A 142 -11.63 28.73 -13.90
N LEU A 143 -10.92 29.45 -13.01
CA LEU A 143 -11.15 30.86 -12.67
C LEU A 143 -9.86 31.68 -12.75
#